data_AF-A0A382HU23-F1
#
_entry.id   AF-A0A382HU23-F1
#
_cell.length_a   1.000
_cell.length_b   1.000
_cell.length_c   1.000
_cell.angle_alpha   90.00
_cell.angle_beta   90.00
_cell.angle_gamma   90.00
#
_symmetry.space_group_name_H-M   'P 1'
#
loop_
_entity.id
_entity.type
_entity.pdbx_description
1 polymer ?
#
loop_
_entity_poly.entity_id
_entity_poly.type
_entity_poly.pdbx_seq_one_letter_code
_entity_poly.pdbx_strand_id
1 'polypeptide(L)'
;MAKNHGITNVAVLERGWIGSGNVGRNTTIIRSNYLLPGNEPFYELSMQLWENLEQDFNYNAMVSQRGIMNLIHSDAQRDAFIRRGNSMLF
;
A
#
# COMPACT_ATOMS: atom_id res chain seq x y z
N MET A 1 -11.61 -6.92 11.39
CA MET A 1 -12.82 -7.53 12.00
C MET A 1 -12.44 -8.51 13.10
N ALA A 2 -12.01 -9.74 12.80
CA ALA A 2 -11.67 -10.71 13.84
C ALA A 2 -10.48 -10.29 14.72
N LYS A 3 -9.28 -10.08 14.15
CA LYS A 3 -8.04 -9.75 14.89
C LYS A 3 -8.17 -8.49 15.78
N ASN A 4 -8.65 -7.39 15.21
CA ASN A 4 -8.64 -6.08 15.90
C ASN A 4 -9.94 -5.74 16.65
N HIS A 5 -11.05 -6.43 16.36
CA HIS A 5 -12.37 -6.08 16.94
C HIS A 5 -13.12 -7.29 17.51
N GLY A 6 -12.57 -8.51 17.47
CA GLY A 6 -13.20 -9.71 18.03
C GLY A 6 -14.45 -10.19 17.29
N ILE A 7 -14.80 -9.57 16.15
CA ILE A 7 -16.00 -9.92 15.39
C ILE A 7 -15.67 -11.10 14.46
N THR A 8 -16.20 -12.28 14.78
CA THR A 8 -15.93 -13.54 14.08
C THR A 8 -17.11 -14.04 13.23
N ASN A 9 -18.34 -13.60 13.53
CA ASN A 9 -19.53 -13.93 12.73
C ASN A 9 -19.63 -12.99 11.51
N VAL A 10 -18.86 -13.30 10.47
CA VAL A 10 -18.75 -12.49 9.24
C VAL A 10 -18.85 -13.40 8.02
N ALA A 11 -19.59 -12.98 7.00
CA ALA A 11 -19.64 -13.63 5.70
C ALA A 11 -19.04 -12.71 4.62
N VAL A 12 -18.24 -13.29 3.72
CA VAL A 12 -17.71 -12.61 2.53
C VAL A 12 -18.41 -13.21 1.31
N LEU A 13 -19.12 -12.36 0.54
CA LEU A 13 -19.84 -12.77 -0.66
C LEU A 13 -19.06 -12.32 -1.91
N GLU A 14 -18.66 -13.28 -2.74
CA GLU A 14 -17.99 -13.06 -4.02
C GLU A 14 -18.84 -13.71 -5.12
N ARG A 15 -19.03 -13.03 -6.25
CA ARG A 15 -19.82 -13.54 -7.37
C ARG A 15 -19.07 -14.62 -8.15
N GLY A 16 -17.75 -14.49 -8.28
CA GLY A 16 -16.88 -15.40 -9.03
C GLY A 16 -15.85 -16.08 -8.13
N TRP A 17 -14.58 -16.04 -8.56
CA TRP A 17 -13.47 -16.61 -7.80
C TRP A 17 -12.83 -15.55 -6.91
N ILE A 18 -12.54 -15.90 -5.66
CA ILE A 18 -11.79 -15.04 -4.75
C ILE A 18 -10.45 -14.68 -5.41
N GLY A 19 -10.17 -13.38 -5.50
CA GLY A 19 -8.93 -12.88 -6.09
C GLY A 19 -8.99 -12.57 -7.59
N SER A 20 -10.08 -12.93 -8.30
CA SER A 20 -10.15 -12.79 -9.77
C SER A 20 -10.34 -11.36 -10.29
N GLY A 21 -10.63 -10.40 -9.41
CA GLY A 21 -10.74 -8.98 -9.74
C GLY A 21 -9.39 -8.28 -9.88
N ASN A 22 -9.35 -6.98 -9.58
CA ASN A 22 -8.13 -6.17 -9.69
C ASN A 22 -6.99 -6.65 -8.78
N VAL A 23 -7.30 -7.34 -7.69
CA VAL A 23 -6.29 -7.93 -6.79
C VAL A 23 -5.42 -8.98 -7.49
N GLY A 24 -5.96 -9.72 -8.48
CA GLY A 24 -5.19 -10.68 -9.29
C GLY A 24 -4.56 -10.09 -10.56
N ARG A 25 -4.72 -8.78 -10.81
CA ARG A 25 -4.35 -8.12 -12.09
C ARG A 25 -3.56 -6.82 -11.91
N ASN A 26 -3.09 -6.52 -10.70
CA ASN A 26 -2.30 -5.33 -10.43
C ASN A 26 -0.82 -5.55 -10.79
N THR A 27 -0.05 -4.46 -10.79
CA THR A 27 1.40 -4.45 -11.06
C THR A 27 2.27 -4.54 -9.80
N THR A 28 1.67 -4.95 -8.67
CA THR A 28 2.32 -5.33 -7.41
C THR A 28 3.17 -4.24 -6.72
N ILE A 29 3.01 -2.97 -7.10
CA ILE A 29 3.74 -1.86 -6.46
C ILE A 29 3.10 -1.52 -5.11
N ILE A 30 3.91 -1.50 -4.06
CA ILE A 30 3.55 -1.01 -2.72
C ILE A 30 4.45 0.19 -2.40
N ARG A 31 3.85 1.32 -1.99
CA ARG A 31 4.55 2.57 -1.65
C ARG A 31 3.64 3.51 -0.84
N SER A 32 4.24 4.38 -0.03
CA SER A 32 3.53 5.39 0.78
C SER A 32 3.81 6.85 0.39
N ASN A 33 4.62 7.10 -0.65
CA ASN A 33 5.07 8.45 -1.03
C ASN A 33 4.01 9.30 -1.77
N TYR A 34 2.96 9.71 -1.05
CA TYR A 34 1.87 10.56 -1.55
C TYR A 34 1.99 12.00 -1.04
N LEU A 35 1.41 12.95 -1.79
CA LEU A 35 1.48 14.39 -1.48
C LEU A 35 0.36 14.86 -0.54
N LEU A 36 -0.83 14.27 -0.67
CA LEU A 36 -2.01 14.80 0.02
C LEU A 36 -1.96 14.41 1.50
N PRO A 37 -2.20 15.35 2.44
CA PRO A 37 -2.10 15.09 3.89
C PRO A 37 -2.95 13.93 4.40
N GLY A 38 -4.10 13.66 3.77
CA GLY A 38 -4.95 12.52 4.15
C GLY A 38 -4.46 11.17 3.60
N ASN A 39 -3.70 11.20 2.50
CA ASN A 39 -3.23 9.98 1.84
C ASN A 39 -1.96 9.45 2.49
N GLU A 40 -1.08 10.35 2.90
CA GLU A 40 0.20 10.00 3.50
C GLU A 40 0.06 9.06 4.71
N PRO A 41 -0.63 9.42 5.82
CA PRO A 41 -0.75 8.53 6.97
C PRO A 41 -1.51 7.24 6.64
N PHE A 42 -2.44 7.30 5.67
CA PHE A 42 -3.20 6.13 5.24
C PHE A 42 -2.32 5.10 4.52
N TYR A 43 -1.53 5.52 3.54
CA TYR A 43 -0.64 4.62 2.81
C TYR A 43 0.59 4.23 3.63
N GLU A 44 1.04 5.09 4.54
CA GLU A 44 2.13 4.77 5.48
C GLU A 44 1.70 3.67 6.46
N LEU A 45 0.52 3.79 7.07
CA LEU A 45 -0.05 2.71 7.87
C LEU A 45 -0.17 1.41 7.06
N SER A 46 -0.61 1.50 5.80
CA SER A 46 -0.65 0.32 4.93
C SER A 46 0.74 -0.28 4.70
N MET A 47 1.79 0.53 4.55
CA MET A 47 3.16 0.05 4.37
C MET A 47 3.64 -0.70 5.62
N GLN A 48 3.43 -0.14 6.81
CA GLN A 48 3.80 -0.78 8.08
C GLN A 48 3.08 -2.13 8.29
N LEU A 49 1.83 -2.26 7.81
CA LEU A 49 1.13 -3.54 7.82
C LEU A 49 1.73 -4.54 6.83
N TRP A 50 2.19 -4.09 5.65
CA TRP A 50 2.88 -4.95 4.68
C TRP A 50 4.21 -5.48 5.20
N GLU A 51 4.93 -4.71 6.02
CA GLU A 51 6.23 -5.09 6.60
C GLU A 51 6.17 -6.32 7.51
N ASN A 52 5.07 -6.49 8.25
CA ASN A 52 4.88 -7.60 9.19
C ASN A 52 3.86 -8.64 8.68
N LEU A 53 3.36 -8.47 7.46
CA LEU A 53 2.24 -9.26 6.92
C LEU A 53 2.55 -10.76 6.91
N GLU A 54 3.75 -11.13 6.47
CA GLU A 54 4.11 -12.54 6.28
C GLU A 54 4.18 -13.29 7.62
N GLN A 55 4.62 -12.60 8.68
CA GLN A 55 4.66 -13.12 10.05
C GLN A 55 3.25 -13.20 10.64
N ASP A 56 2.44 -12.17 10.42
CA ASP A 56 1.06 -12.11 10.90
C ASP A 56 0.17 -13.22 10.33
N PHE A 57 0.38 -13.58 9.05
CA PHE A 57 -0.40 -14.61 8.36
C PHE A 57 0.28 -15.97 8.25
N ASN A 58 1.54 -16.08 8.68
CA ASN A 58 2.37 -17.27 8.49
C ASN A 58 2.35 -17.75 7.02
N TYR A 59 2.53 -16.80 6.10
CA TYR A 59 2.48 -17.03 4.65
C TYR A 59 3.49 -16.14 3.94
N ASN A 60 4.34 -16.74 3.11
CA ASN A 60 5.26 -15.98 2.26
C ASN A 60 4.50 -15.38 1.07
N ALA A 61 4.26 -14.08 1.14
CA ALA A 61 3.60 -13.30 0.09
C ALA A 61 4.61 -12.68 -0.90
N MET A 62 5.89 -13.01 -0.76
CA MET A 62 7.01 -12.50 -1.56
C MET A 62 7.13 -10.98 -1.48
N VAL A 63 6.83 -10.39 -0.31
CA VAL A 63 6.97 -8.95 -0.10
C VAL A 63 8.45 -8.58 -0.18
N SER A 64 8.77 -7.58 -1.00
CA SER A 64 10.15 -7.17 -1.24
C SER A 64 10.27 -5.65 -1.24
N GLN A 65 10.84 -5.09 -0.17
CA GLN A 65 11.12 -3.66 -0.04
C GLN A 65 12.33 -3.24 -0.88
N ARG A 66 12.16 -3.24 -2.20
CA ARG A 66 13.19 -2.84 -3.17
C ARG A 66 13.08 -1.39 -3.62
N GLY A 67 12.23 -0.61 -2.96
CA GLY A 67 11.94 0.77 -3.31
C GLY A 67 11.22 0.94 -4.65
N ILE A 68 10.94 2.20 -4.97
CA ILE A 68 10.36 2.62 -6.25
C ILE A 68 11.07 3.88 -6.73
N MET A 69 11.16 4.08 -8.04
CA MET A 69 11.79 5.26 -8.64
C MET A 69 10.79 5.99 -9.51
N ASN A 70 10.62 7.30 -9.27
CA ASN A 70 9.85 8.19 -10.14
C ASN A 70 10.81 9.07 -10.93
N LEU A 71 10.80 8.98 -12.25
CA LEU A 71 11.72 9.70 -13.14
C LEU A 71 11.22 11.11 -13.45
N ILE A 72 12.16 12.07 -13.54
CA ILE A 72 11.91 13.47 -13.86
C ILE A 72 12.34 13.72 -15.30
N HIS A 73 11.46 14.33 -16.10
CA HIS A 73 11.70 14.68 -17.51
C HIS A 73 11.44 16.16 -17.82
N SER A 74 11.16 16.99 -16.80
CA SER A 74 10.94 18.44 -16.94
C SER A 74 11.13 19.16 -15.60
N ASP A 75 11.40 20.46 -15.63
CA ASP A 75 11.53 21.28 -14.42
C ASP A 75 10.24 21.30 -13.58
N ALA A 76 9.08 21.38 -14.23
CA ALA A 76 7.79 21.32 -13.54
C ALA A 76 7.59 19.99 -12.76
N GLN A 77 8.04 18.86 -13.33
CA GLN A 77 8.02 17.57 -12.63
C GLN A 77 9.02 17.54 -11.46
N ARG A 78 10.20 18.15 -11.64
CA ARG A 78 11.20 18.27 -10.57
C ARG A 78 10.60 18.99 -9.36
N ASP A 79 9.99 20.14 -9.58
CA ASP A 79 9.42 20.96 -8.51
C ASP A 79 8.25 20.24 -7.82
N ALA A 80 7.40 19.54 -8.59
CA ALA A 80 6.32 18.74 -8.03
C ALA A 80 6.81 17.56 -7.17
N PHE A 81 7.86 16.84 -7.59
CA PHE A 81 8.40 15.73 -6.83
C PHE A 81 9.20 16.18 -5.61
N ILE A 82 9.91 17.32 -5.67
CA ILE A 82 10.55 17.93 -4.49
C ILE A 82 9.49 18.34 -3.48
N ARG A 83 8.42 19.01 -3.93
CA ARG A 83 7.30 19.38 -3.04
C ARG A 83 6.70 18.17 -2.34
N ARG A 84 6.48 17.07 -3.07
CA ARG A 84 6.00 15.80 -2.50
C ARG A 84 7.01 15.18 -1.53
N GLY A 85 8.30 15.23 -1.85
CA GLY A 85 9.36 14.75 -0.96
C GLY A 85 9.36 15.50 0.37
N ASN A 86 9.28 16.83 0.31
CA ASN A 86 9.32 17.71 1.47
C ASN A 86 8.02 17.71 2.29
N SER A 87 6.91 17.28 1.72
CA SER A 87 5.63 17.22 2.42
C SER A 87 5.46 15.95 3.24
N MET A 88 6.30 14.93 3.03
CA MET A 88 6.22 13.69 3.82
C MET A 88 6.76 13.97 5.22
N LEU A 89 5.88 13.94 6.21
CA LEU A 89 6.16 14.12 7.63
C LEU A 89 6.73 12.80 8.19
N PHE A 90 7.93 12.88 8.75
CA PHE A 90 8.59 11.76 9.44
C PHE A 90 7.87 11.37 10.73
#